data_AF-A0A930SYR4-F1
#
_entry.id   AF-A0A930SYR4-F1
#
_cell.length_a   1.000
_cell.length_b   1.000
_cell.length_c   1.000
_cell.angle_alpha   90.00
_cell.angle_beta   90.00
_cell.angle_gamma   90.00
#
_symmetry.space_group_name_H-M   'P 1'
#
loop_
_entity.id
_entity.type
_entity.pdbx_description
1 polymer ?
#
loop_
_entity_poly.entity_id
_entity_poly.type
_entity_poly.pdbx_seq_one_letter_code
_entity_poly.pdbx_strand_id
1 'polypeptide(L)'
;MEILMAFLLIPVLFLVGVVVASLPLYVTLKFFSVDNNTLMQALITTVSAWFVSLVVGVALGIVGMVIPVIPHLLAGIAPFAVYVWLVQKFYALNLIESIIVSVVQMVVAVLMVLGFIFGILLPLGIGAGLMAI
;
A
#
# COMPACT_ATOMS: atom_id res chain seq x y z
N MET A 1 -27.36 7.05 12.32
CA MET A 1 -26.80 5.68 12.33
C MET A 1 -25.77 5.46 11.24
N GLU A 2 -26.04 5.90 10.00
CA GLU A 2 -25.15 5.67 8.85
C GLU A 2 -23.76 6.32 8.98
N ILE A 3 -23.69 7.56 9.49
CA ILE A 3 -22.40 8.25 9.74
C ILE A 3 -21.59 7.55 10.85
N LEU A 4 -22.27 7.03 11.89
CA LEU A 4 -21.61 6.30 12.99
C LEU A 4 -21.06 4.95 12.52
N MET A 5 -21.80 4.24 11.64
CA MET A 5 -21.32 3.01 11.01
C MET A 5 -20.15 3.28 10.04
N ALA A 6 -20.21 4.34 9.23
CA ALA A 6 -19.10 4.74 8.37
C ALA A 6 -17.84 5.11 9.19
N PHE A 7 -18.00 5.77 10.33
CA PHE A 7 -16.90 6.14 11.22
C PHE A 7 -16.22 4.93 11.88
N LEU A 8 -16.94 3.83 12.10
CA LEU A 8 -16.40 2.56 12.61
C LEU A 8 -15.86 1.65 11.50
N LEU A 9 -16.42 1.73 10.29
CA LEU A 9 -15.98 0.95 9.13
C LEU A 9 -14.61 1.40 8.61
N ILE A 10 -14.32 2.71 8.62
CA ILE A 10 -13.04 3.24 8.10
C ILE A 10 -11.82 2.66 8.86
N PRO A 11 -11.77 2.69 10.21
CA PRO A 11 -10.68 2.08 10.97
C PRO A 11 -10.56 0.56 10.76
N VAL A 12 -11.69 -0.14 10.64
CA VAL A 12 -11.71 -1.60 10.43
C VAL A 12 -11.20 -1.95 9.04
N LEU A 13 -11.66 -1.26 8.00
CA LEU A 13 -11.18 -1.44 6.62
C LEU A 13 -9.69 -1.08 6.51
N PHE A 14 -9.25 -0.07 7.24
CA PHE A 14 -7.84 0.29 7.34
C PHE A 14 -7.01 -0.83 7.98
N LEU A 15 -7.43 -1.33 9.16
CA LEU A 15 -6.76 -2.45 9.85
C LEU A 15 -6.71 -3.71 8.98
N VAL A 16 -7.83 -4.07 8.35
CA VAL A 16 -7.91 -5.22 7.43
C VAL A 16 -6.97 -5.00 6.23
N GLY A 17 -6.98 -3.81 5.63
CA GLY A 17 -6.10 -3.48 4.51
C GLY A 17 -4.61 -3.58 4.86
N VAL A 18 -4.21 -3.10 6.05
CA VAL A 18 -2.84 -3.20 6.54
C VAL A 18 -2.43 -4.66 6.79
N VAL A 19 -3.29 -5.45 7.44
CA VAL A 19 -3.00 -6.87 7.73
C VAL A 19 -2.87 -7.65 6.43
N VAL A 20 -3.82 -7.47 5.50
CA VAL A 20 -3.80 -8.14 4.19
C VAL A 20 -2.59 -7.72 3.37
N ALA A 21 -2.19 -6.45 3.39
CA ALA A 21 -0.99 -5.96 2.69
C ALA A 21 0.32 -6.44 3.33
N SER A 22 0.36 -6.70 4.65
CA SER A 22 1.57 -7.19 5.31
C SER A 22 1.95 -8.64 4.94
N LEU A 23 0.97 -9.45 4.52
CA LEU A 23 1.18 -10.85 4.14
C LEU A 23 2.05 -11.00 2.86
N PRO A 24 1.74 -10.33 1.75
CA PRO A 24 2.62 -10.25 0.58
C PRO A 24 4.05 -9.86 0.95
N LEU A 25 4.23 -8.81 1.77
CA LEU A 25 5.55 -8.32 2.13
C LEU A 25 6.34 -9.39 2.89
N TYR A 26 5.70 -10.03 3.87
CA TYR A 26 6.28 -11.14 4.61
C TYR A 26 6.70 -12.28 3.69
N VAL A 27 5.84 -12.69 2.75
CA VAL A 27 6.14 -13.78 1.81
C VAL A 27 7.30 -13.39 0.88
N THR A 28 7.28 -12.18 0.32
CA THR A 28 8.35 -11.66 -0.55
C THR A 28 9.69 -11.65 0.17
N LEU A 29 9.76 -11.10 1.39
CA LEU A 29 11.00 -11.08 2.17
C LEU A 29 11.48 -12.48 2.57
N LYS A 30 10.56 -13.44 2.72
CA LYS A 30 10.91 -14.83 3.03
C LYS A 30 11.50 -15.53 1.80
N PHE A 31 10.99 -15.20 0.62
CA PHE A 31 11.54 -15.66 -0.65
C PHE A 31 12.96 -15.13 -0.89
N PHE A 32 13.26 -13.91 -0.44
CA PHE A 32 14.61 -13.32 -0.48
C PHE A 32 15.50 -13.70 0.71
N SER A 33 15.11 -14.65 1.56
CA SER A 33 15.91 -15.14 2.69
C SER A 33 16.42 -14.05 3.65
N VAL A 34 15.59 -13.05 3.95
CA VAL A 34 15.97 -11.93 4.83
C VAL A 34 15.98 -12.35 6.30
N ASP A 35 17.12 -12.21 6.97
CA ASP A 35 17.42 -12.76 8.32
C ASP A 35 16.56 -12.19 9.47
N ASN A 36 15.84 -11.08 9.26
CA ASN A 36 14.95 -10.47 10.26
C ASN A 36 13.47 -10.44 9.82
N ASN A 37 13.06 -11.38 8.97
CA ASN A 37 11.70 -11.38 8.45
C ASN A 37 10.68 -12.02 9.41
N THR A 38 10.00 -11.17 10.20
CA THR A 38 8.84 -11.58 11.00
C THR A 38 7.56 -10.91 10.49
N LEU A 39 6.39 -11.56 10.70
CA LEU A 39 5.09 -10.97 10.38
C LEU A 39 4.86 -9.65 11.10
N MET A 40 5.31 -9.55 12.36
CA MET A 40 5.23 -8.30 13.13
C MET A 40 6.01 -7.18 12.47
N GLN A 41 7.21 -7.45 11.98
CA GLN A 41 8.04 -6.46 11.29
C GLN A 41 7.46 -6.05 9.93
N ALA A 42 6.85 -6.99 9.21
CA ALA A 42 6.13 -6.70 7.96
C ALA A 42 4.92 -5.79 8.23
N LEU A 43 4.21 -6.02 9.33
CA LEU A 43 3.07 -5.21 9.74
C LEU A 43 3.53 -3.80 10.16
N ILE A 44 4.58 -3.69 10.96
CA ILE A 44 5.19 -2.40 11.34
C ILE A 44 5.64 -1.63 10.09
N THR A 45 6.29 -2.29 9.14
CA THR A 45 6.74 -1.66 7.89
C THR A 45 5.56 -1.15 7.08
N THR A 46 4.48 -1.92 6.99
CA THR A 46 3.27 -1.57 6.23
C THR A 46 2.54 -0.39 6.87
N VAL A 47 2.36 -0.40 8.20
CA VAL A 47 1.76 0.72 8.95
C VAL A 47 2.61 1.98 8.81
N SER A 48 3.92 1.84 9.00
CA SER A 48 4.86 2.97 8.88
C SER A 48 4.82 3.57 7.49
N ALA A 49 4.81 2.72 6.46
CA ALA A 49 4.72 3.17 5.08
C ALA A 49 3.44 3.94 4.79
N TRP A 50 2.31 3.45 5.27
CA TRP A 50 1.05 4.16 5.10
C TRP A 50 1.08 5.52 5.80
N PHE A 51 1.52 5.57 7.05
CA PHE A 51 1.56 6.81 7.83
C PHE A 51 2.52 7.84 7.22
N VAL A 52 3.75 7.42 6.87
CA VAL A 52 4.74 8.32 6.26
C VAL A 52 4.27 8.77 4.88
N SER A 53 3.67 7.89 4.07
CA SER A 53 3.13 8.27 2.76
C SER A 53 1.99 9.27 2.87
N LEU A 54 1.13 9.14 3.90
CA LEU A 54 0.08 10.11 4.18
C LEU A 54 0.68 11.48 4.54
N VAL A 55 1.66 11.51 5.45
CA VAL A 55 2.33 12.76 5.86
C VAL A 55 3.01 13.43 4.66
N VAL A 56 3.73 12.66 3.84
CA VAL A 56 4.39 13.16 2.63
C VAL A 56 3.37 13.65 1.61
N GLY A 57 2.26 12.92 1.41
CA GLY A 57 1.18 13.34 0.52
C GLY A 57 0.53 14.65 0.97
N VAL A 58 0.26 14.81 2.27
CA VAL A 58 -0.27 16.07 2.83
C VAL A 58 0.73 17.21 2.64
N ALA A 59 2.01 16.99 2.92
CA ALA A 59 3.05 18.00 2.74
C ALA A 59 3.18 18.43 1.26
N LEU A 60 3.19 17.47 0.33
CA LEU A 60 3.20 17.75 -1.11
C LEU A 60 1.92 18.45 -1.57
N GLY A 61 0.76 18.11 -0.99
CA GLY A 61 -0.50 18.81 -1.24
C GLY A 61 -0.43 20.28 -0.85
N ILE A 62 0.10 20.58 0.34
CA ILE A 62 0.29 21.97 0.82
C ILE A 62 1.28 22.73 -0.09
N VAL A 63 2.40 22.12 -0.47
CA VAL A 63 3.36 22.72 -1.40
C VAL A 63 2.73 22.93 -2.79
N GLY A 64 1.87 22.00 -3.23
CA GLY A 64 1.12 22.04 -4.48
C GLY A 64 0.15 23.22 -4.58
N MET A 65 -0.34 23.73 -3.44
CA MET A 65 -1.15 24.95 -3.41
C MET A 65 -0.35 26.20 -3.77
N VAL A 66 0.98 26.18 -3.59
CA VAL A 66 1.87 27.32 -3.85
C VAL A 66 2.60 27.16 -5.20
N ILE A 67 2.99 25.93 -5.56
CA ILE A 67 3.68 25.61 -6.81
C ILE A 67 2.97 24.41 -7.45
N PRO A 68 2.08 24.59 -8.43
CA PRO A 68 1.12 23.56 -8.83
C PRO A 68 1.71 22.37 -9.61
N VAL A 69 2.85 22.53 -10.28
CA VAL A 69 3.34 21.55 -11.28
C VAL A 69 4.24 20.46 -10.67
N ILE A 70 5.17 20.84 -9.80
CA ILE A 70 6.18 19.91 -9.24
C ILE A 70 5.56 18.89 -8.26
N PRO A 71 4.66 19.27 -7.34
CA PRO A 71 4.10 18.35 -6.36
C PRO A 71 3.15 17.31 -6.95
N HIS A 72 2.51 17.58 -8.09
CA HIS A 72 1.70 16.57 -8.79
C HIS A 72 2.56 15.43 -9.34
N LEU A 73 3.74 15.73 -9.89
CA LEU A 73 4.66 14.70 -10.37
C LEU A 73 5.28 13.92 -9.20
N LEU A 74 5.64 14.63 -8.12
CA LEU A 74 6.22 13.99 -6.94
C LEU A 74 5.20 13.16 -6.17
N ALA A 75 3.92 13.54 -6.13
CA ALA A 75 2.88 12.79 -5.43
C ALA A 75 2.66 11.38 -5.98
N GLY A 76 2.95 11.14 -7.27
CA GLY A 76 2.89 9.80 -7.86
C GLY A 76 4.05 8.89 -7.47
N ILE A 77 5.25 9.46 -7.27
CA ILE A 77 6.49 8.69 -7.04
C ILE A 77 6.85 8.62 -5.55
N ALA A 78 6.49 9.64 -4.78
CA ALA A 78 6.85 9.75 -3.37
C ALA A 78 6.37 8.58 -2.50
N PRO A 79 5.14 8.04 -2.65
CA PRO A 79 4.72 6.87 -1.88
C PRO A 79 5.60 5.64 -2.14
N PHE A 80 6.00 5.43 -3.40
CA PHE A 80 6.90 4.35 -3.77
C PHE A 80 8.30 4.56 -3.18
N ALA A 81 8.86 5.76 -3.29
CA ALA A 81 10.17 6.08 -2.73
C ALA A 81 10.21 5.93 -1.19
N VAL A 82 9.14 6.36 -0.51
CA VAL A 82 8.95 6.17 0.94
C VAL A 82 8.92 4.69 1.28
N TYR A 83 8.19 3.88 0.52
CA TYR A 83 8.10 2.44 0.73
C TYR A 83 9.46 1.76 0.59
N VAL A 84 10.19 2.04 -0.51
CA VAL A 84 11.55 1.53 -0.76
C VAL A 84 12.48 1.91 0.39
N TRP A 85 12.47 3.17 0.81
CA TRP A 85 13.31 3.65 1.89
C TRP A 85 13.00 2.95 3.23
N LEU A 86 11.72 2.74 3.56
CA LEU A 86 11.33 2.04 4.78
C LEU A 86 11.71 0.56 4.74
N VAL A 87 11.49 -0.13 3.62
CA VAL A 87 11.93 -1.53 3.45
C VAL A 87 13.44 -1.63 3.61
N GLN A 88 14.19 -0.70 3.00
CA GLN A 88 15.64 -0.62 3.14
C GLN A 88 16.05 -0.45 4.61
N LYS A 89 15.39 0.45 5.35
CA LYS A 89 15.73 0.75 6.75
C LYS A 89 15.32 -0.37 7.71
N PHE A 90 14.13 -0.94 7.56
CA PHE A 90 13.62 -1.96 8.47
C PHE A 90 14.25 -3.33 8.25
N TYR A 91 14.73 -3.63 7.05
CA TYR A 91 15.30 -4.94 6.71
C TYR A 91 16.79 -4.89 6.38
N ALA A 92 17.43 -3.73 6.53
CA ALA A 92 18.85 -3.51 6.22
C ALA A 92 19.27 -3.98 4.82
N LEU A 93 18.35 -3.89 3.86
CA LEU A 93 18.57 -4.35 2.48
C LEU A 93 19.39 -3.33 1.69
N ASN A 94 20.02 -3.79 0.61
CA ASN A 94 20.61 -2.89 -0.36
C ASN A 94 19.52 -2.18 -1.18
N LEU A 95 19.87 -1.06 -1.81
CA LEU A 95 18.91 -0.27 -2.61
C LEU A 95 18.21 -1.14 -3.68
N ILE A 96 18.99 -1.96 -4.40
CA ILE A 96 18.45 -2.82 -5.47
C ILE A 96 17.45 -3.84 -4.92
N GLU A 97 17.79 -4.53 -3.83
CA GLU A 97 16.91 -5.50 -3.18
C GLU A 97 15.62 -4.85 -2.67
N SER A 98 15.73 -3.68 -2.04
CA SER A 98 14.58 -2.92 -1.56
C SER A 98 13.65 -2.48 -2.68
N ILE A 99 14.19 -2.10 -3.84
CA ILE A 99 13.40 -1.77 -5.05
C ILE A 99 12.67 -3.02 -5.54
N ILE A 100 13.34 -4.15 -5.66
CA ILE A 100 12.74 -5.40 -6.14
C ILE A 100 11.59 -5.83 -5.21
N VAL A 101 11.84 -5.87 -3.90
CA VAL A 101 10.82 -6.20 -2.89
C VAL A 101 9.62 -5.25 -3.01
N SER A 102 9.86 -3.96 -3.17
CA SER A 102 8.82 -2.94 -3.31
C SER A 102 8.00 -3.09 -4.59
N VAL A 103 8.63 -3.44 -5.71
CA VAL A 103 7.94 -3.70 -6.99
C VAL A 103 7.08 -4.95 -6.89
N VAL A 104 7.61 -6.05 -6.35
CA VAL A 104 6.85 -7.29 -6.13
C VAL A 104 5.64 -6.99 -5.25
N GLN A 105 5.83 -6.25 -4.16
CA GLN A 105 4.75 -5.85 -3.28
C GLN A 105 3.68 -5.04 -4.03
N MET A 106 4.08 -4.08 -4.85
CA MET A 106 3.15 -3.25 -5.62
C MET A 106 2.31 -4.10 -6.58
N VAL A 107 2.94 -5.05 -7.29
CA VAL A 107 2.24 -5.97 -8.19
C VAL A 107 1.24 -6.83 -7.41
N VAL A 108 1.66 -7.42 -6.28
CA VAL A 108 0.77 -8.25 -5.47
C VAL A 108 -0.38 -7.42 -4.89
N ALA A 109 -0.12 -6.21 -4.40
CA ALA A 109 -1.15 -5.30 -3.91
C ALA A 109 -2.19 -4.96 -4.99
N VAL A 110 -1.75 -4.66 -6.22
CA VAL A 110 -2.65 -4.42 -7.35
C VAL A 110 -3.48 -5.67 -7.66
N LEU A 111 -2.86 -6.85 -7.71
CA LEU A 111 -3.58 -8.11 -7.95
C LEU A 111 -4.60 -8.42 -6.84
N MET A 112 -4.28 -8.14 -5.57
CA MET A 112 -5.21 -8.31 -4.46
C MET A 112 -6.37 -7.32 -4.54
N VAL A 113 -6.13 -6.06 -4.91
CA VAL A 113 -7.19 -5.06 -5.09
C VAL A 113 -8.09 -5.47 -6.25
N LEU A 114 -7.53 -5.89 -7.38
CA LEU A 114 -8.31 -6.41 -8.51
C LEU A 114 -9.11 -7.65 -8.10
N GLY A 115 -8.49 -8.62 -7.42
CA GLY A 115 -9.15 -9.81 -6.91
C GLY A 115 -10.27 -9.50 -5.92
N PHE A 116 -10.11 -8.50 -5.06
CA PHE A 116 -11.14 -8.03 -4.14
C PHE A 116 -12.29 -7.34 -4.89
N ILE A 117 -11.97 -6.48 -5.85
CA ILE A 117 -12.96 -5.84 -6.73
C ILE A 117 -13.76 -6.91 -7.48
N PHE A 118 -13.11 -7.85 -8.17
CA PHE A 118 -13.81 -8.93 -8.86
C PHE A 118 -14.57 -9.85 -7.89
N GLY A 119 -13.99 -10.18 -6.73
CA GLY A 119 -14.61 -11.02 -5.71
C GLY A 119 -15.85 -10.40 -5.06
N ILE A 120 -15.98 -9.07 -5.06
CA ILE A 120 -17.17 -8.35 -4.61
C ILE A 120 -18.14 -8.10 -5.77
N LEU A 121 -17.64 -7.70 -6.94
CA LEU A 121 -18.48 -7.37 -8.09
C LEU A 121 -19.12 -8.59 -8.76
N LEU A 122 -18.48 -9.78 -8.69
CA LEU A 122 -19.03 -11.03 -9.25
C LEU A 122 -20.28 -11.49 -8.48
N PRO A 123 -20.29 -11.62 -7.13
CA PRO A 123 -21.50 -11.98 -6.38
C PRO A 123 -22.61 -10.93 -6.44
N LEU A 124 -22.27 -9.65 -6.60
CA LEU A 124 -23.25 -8.56 -6.71
C LEU A 124 -23.87 -8.44 -8.12
N GLY A 125 -23.49 -9.30 -9.07
CA GLY A 125 -24.03 -9.30 -10.44
C GLY A 125 -23.58 -8.13 -11.32
N ILE A 126 -22.75 -7.22 -10.79
CA ILE A 126 -22.23 -6.05 -11.49
C ILE A 126 -21.12 -6.45 -12.48
N GLY A 127 -20.47 -7.60 -12.27
CA GLY A 127 -19.45 -8.15 -13.17
C GLY A 127 -19.93 -8.40 -14.61
N ALA A 128 -21.23 -8.58 -14.83
CA ALA A 128 -21.80 -8.73 -16.18
C ALA A 128 -21.85 -7.40 -16.98
N GLY A 129 -21.88 -6.24 -16.30
CA GLY A 129 -21.91 -4.94 -16.96
C GLY A 129 -20.53 -4.44 -17.43
N LEU A 130 -19.45 -4.91 -16.79
CA LEU A 130 -18.08 -4.52 -17.16
C LEU A 130 -17.47 -5.38 -18.28
N MET A 131 -18.01 -6.58 -18.54
CA MET A 131 -17.58 -7.44 -19.66
C MET A 131 -18.37 -7.20 -20.96
N ALA A 132 -19.29 -6.23 -20.97
CA ALA A 132 -20.16 -5.89 -22.10
C ALA A 132 -19.71 -4.61 -22.85
N ILE A 133 -18.54 -4.07 -22.52
CA ILE A 133 -17.82 -2.99 -23.24
C ILE A 133 -16.44 -3.54 -23.60
#